data_AF-A0A6B1EGW9-F1
#
_entry.id   AF-A0A6B1EGW9-F1
#
_cell.length_a   1.000
_cell.length_b   1.000
_cell.length_c   1.000
_cell.angle_alpha   90.00
_cell.angle_beta   90.00
_cell.angle_gamma   90.00
#
_symmetry.space_group_name_H-M   'P 1'
#
loop_
_entity.id
_entity.type
_entity.pdbx_description
1 polymer ?
#
loop_
_entity_poly.entity_id
_entity_poly.type
_entity_poly.pdbx_seq_one_letter_code
_entity_poly.pdbx_strand_id
1 'polypeptide(L)'
;MASPIDMTTITAPAAAAAEAMEPCERAILSVLRLWPRGAAEAAIAHRAGLDAATAAVALRRLLDVGLVVSSEETPPVRGQHERIVFWRLAGASATAALMADVPRPDPAQRRGPRGPVPGEFWHHFCSGSDPAQLQLPRDATLVGCRLIESFDSEARSWVLSSFTVDQLSACHRRYPDPNSEAPELIAAAIEALS
;
A
#
# COMPACT_ATOMS: atom_id res chain seq x y z
N MET A 1 34.36 8.36 -41.21
CA MET A 1 32.98 8.88 -41.35
C MET A 1 32.14 8.17 -40.31
N ALA A 2 31.85 8.82 -39.19
CA ALA A 2 31.04 8.26 -38.11
C ALA A 2 29.62 8.81 -38.26
N SER A 3 28.64 7.92 -38.39
CA SER A 3 27.21 8.27 -38.40
C SER A 3 26.80 8.76 -37.01
N PRO A 4 25.97 9.83 -36.90
CA PRO A 4 25.42 10.25 -35.62
C PRO A 4 24.34 9.25 -35.18
N ILE A 5 24.39 8.84 -33.92
CA ILE A 5 23.35 8.06 -33.26
C ILE A 5 22.21 9.04 -32.95
N ASP A 6 21.06 8.84 -33.61
CA ASP A 6 19.81 9.47 -33.24
C ASP A 6 19.46 9.08 -31.79
N MET A 7 19.64 10.02 -30.86
CA MET A 7 19.00 9.98 -29.55
C MET A 7 17.52 10.35 -29.73
N THR A 8 16.71 9.40 -30.20
CA THR A 8 15.26 9.55 -30.14
C THR A 8 14.81 9.29 -28.72
N THR A 9 14.63 10.38 -27.98
CA THR A 9 14.07 10.41 -26.64
C THR A 9 12.62 9.90 -26.65
N ILE A 10 12.41 8.63 -26.31
CA ILE A 10 11.08 8.03 -26.11
C ILE A 10 10.57 8.47 -24.73
N THR A 11 10.13 9.72 -24.60
CA THR A 11 9.55 10.28 -23.36
C THR A 11 8.17 10.89 -23.59
N ALA A 12 7.55 10.63 -24.75
CA ALA A 12 6.22 11.13 -25.08
C ALA A 12 5.01 10.29 -24.57
N PRO A 13 5.06 8.95 -24.45
CA PRO A 13 3.84 8.19 -24.18
C PRO A 13 3.34 8.29 -22.73
N ALA A 14 4.24 8.51 -21.76
CA ALA A 14 3.86 8.61 -20.35
C ALA A 14 3.21 9.97 -20.01
N ALA A 15 3.71 11.08 -20.57
CA ALA A 15 3.15 12.40 -20.30
C ALA A 15 1.71 12.55 -20.85
N ALA A 16 1.45 12.05 -22.07
CA ALA A 16 0.11 12.09 -22.66
C ALA A 16 -0.91 11.20 -21.90
N ALA A 17 -0.45 10.07 -21.34
CA ALA A 17 -1.28 9.20 -20.52
C ALA A 17 -1.55 9.77 -19.11
N ALA A 18 -0.66 10.61 -18.57
CA ALA A 18 -0.90 11.35 -17.33
C ALA A 18 -1.92 12.48 -17.51
N GLU A 19 -1.87 13.22 -18.63
CA GLU A 19 -2.82 14.29 -18.95
C GLU A 19 -4.25 13.78 -19.21
N ALA A 20 -4.40 12.56 -19.71
CA ALA A 20 -5.70 11.92 -19.96
C ALA A 20 -6.36 11.31 -18.71
N MET A 21 -5.70 11.37 -17.54
CA MET A 21 -6.13 10.64 -16.35
C MET A 21 -7.21 11.39 -15.57
N GLU A 22 -8.35 10.71 -15.40
CA GLU A 22 -9.50 11.26 -14.71
C GLU A 22 -9.20 11.51 -13.22
N PRO A 23 -9.84 12.50 -12.57
CA PRO A 23 -9.63 12.78 -11.15
C PRO A 23 -9.85 11.57 -10.23
N CYS A 24 -10.81 10.70 -10.57
CA CYS A 24 -11.12 9.50 -9.79
C CYS A 24 -9.99 8.46 -9.87
N GLU A 25 -9.38 8.29 -11.05
CA GLU A 25 -8.25 7.39 -11.28
C GLU A 25 -7.03 7.87 -10.49
N ARG A 26 -6.76 9.17 -10.52
CA ARG A 26 -5.70 9.80 -9.71
C ARG A 26 -5.94 9.62 -8.21
N ALA A 27 -7.17 9.79 -7.74
CA ALA A 27 -7.51 9.56 -6.33
C ALA A 27 -7.24 8.12 -5.90
N ILE A 28 -7.62 7.14 -6.73
CA ILE A 28 -7.34 5.72 -6.48
C ILE A 28 -5.85 5.43 -6.46
N LEU A 29 -5.08 5.95 -7.43
CA LEU A 29 -3.63 5.75 -7.46
C LEU A 29 -2.95 6.37 -6.24
N SER A 30 -3.37 7.56 -5.80
CA SER A 30 -2.89 8.17 -4.54
C SER A 30 -3.13 7.26 -3.33
N VAL A 31 -4.31 6.62 -3.28
CA VAL A 31 -4.66 5.68 -2.21
C VAL A 31 -3.81 4.42 -2.28
N LEU A 32 -3.70 3.80 -3.46
CA LEU A 32 -2.94 2.57 -3.65
C LEU A 32 -1.43 2.76 -3.43
N ARG A 33 -0.90 3.97 -3.66
CA ARG A 33 0.47 4.33 -3.30
C ARG A 33 0.74 4.17 -1.80
N LEU A 34 -0.28 4.31 -0.97
CA LEU A 34 -0.19 4.10 0.48
C LEU A 34 -0.41 2.64 0.91
N TRP A 35 -0.81 1.77 -0.02
CA TRP A 35 -1.14 0.37 0.22
C TRP A 35 -0.32 -0.55 -0.71
N PRO A 36 0.96 -0.82 -0.40
CA PRO A 36 1.84 -1.57 -1.29
C PRO A 36 1.36 -3.00 -1.61
N ARG A 37 0.63 -3.64 -0.68
CA ARG A 37 0.01 -4.96 -0.91
C ARG A 37 -1.36 -4.88 -1.58
N GLY A 38 -1.86 -3.67 -1.79
CA GLY A 38 -3.20 -3.42 -2.28
C GLY A 38 -4.26 -3.40 -1.20
N ALA A 39 -5.49 -3.20 -1.62
CA ALA A 39 -6.66 -3.23 -0.75
C ALA A 39 -7.90 -3.69 -1.51
N ALA A 40 -8.94 -4.07 -0.78
CA ALA A 40 -10.25 -4.34 -1.34
C ALA A 40 -10.87 -3.05 -1.95
N GLU A 41 -11.67 -3.23 -3.00
CA GLU A 41 -12.34 -2.12 -3.70
C GLU A 41 -13.09 -1.17 -2.75
N ALA A 42 -13.86 -1.71 -1.81
CA ALA A 42 -14.63 -0.90 -0.86
C ALA A 42 -13.74 -0.01 0.02
N ALA A 43 -12.56 -0.50 0.43
CA ALA A 43 -11.60 0.28 1.20
C ALA A 43 -10.99 1.39 0.34
N ILE A 44 -10.66 1.09 -0.92
CA ILE A 44 -10.14 2.06 -1.88
C ILE A 44 -11.17 3.15 -2.14
N ALA A 45 -12.42 2.79 -2.45
CA ALA A 45 -13.51 3.71 -2.69
C ALA A 45 -13.71 4.65 -1.50
N HIS A 46 -13.82 4.08 -0.29
CA HIS A 46 -13.99 4.86 0.94
C HIS A 46 -12.84 5.85 1.15
N ARG A 47 -11.57 5.40 0.98
CA ARG A 47 -10.40 6.25 1.21
C ARG A 47 -10.21 7.31 0.13
N ALA A 48 -10.59 7.01 -1.11
CA ALA A 48 -10.58 7.94 -2.23
C ALA A 48 -11.76 8.93 -2.19
N GLY A 49 -12.74 8.73 -1.29
CA GLY A 49 -13.95 9.54 -1.23
C GLY A 49 -14.90 9.30 -2.40
N LEU A 50 -14.89 8.09 -2.97
CA LEU A 50 -15.68 7.67 -4.12
C LEU A 50 -16.80 6.72 -3.69
N ASP A 51 -17.91 6.74 -4.43
CA ASP A 51 -18.90 5.66 -4.34
C ASP A 51 -18.38 4.38 -5.02
N ALA A 52 -19.02 3.24 -4.71
CA ALA A 52 -18.58 1.94 -5.19
C ALA A 52 -18.62 1.80 -6.73
N ALA A 53 -19.64 2.35 -7.39
CA ALA A 53 -19.77 2.23 -8.85
C ALA A 53 -18.69 3.04 -9.56
N THR A 54 -18.42 4.26 -9.09
CA THR A 54 -17.34 5.10 -9.61
C THR A 54 -15.97 4.46 -9.40
N ALA A 55 -15.73 3.89 -8.22
CA ALA A 55 -14.49 3.20 -7.91
C ALA A 55 -14.28 1.96 -8.80
N ALA A 56 -15.31 1.13 -8.98
CA ALA A 56 -15.24 -0.05 -9.85
C ALA A 56 -14.89 0.31 -11.30
N VAL A 57 -15.53 1.34 -11.86
CA VAL A 57 -15.25 1.81 -13.23
C VAL A 57 -13.82 2.33 -13.36
N ALA A 58 -13.37 3.15 -12.40
CA ALA A 58 -12.02 3.70 -12.43
C ALA A 58 -10.94 2.62 -12.23
N LEU A 59 -11.14 1.66 -11.32
CA LEU A 59 -10.24 0.51 -11.15
C LEU A 59 -10.14 -0.33 -12.42
N ARG A 60 -11.27 -0.54 -13.12
CA ARG A 60 -11.27 -1.28 -14.39
C ARG A 60 -10.45 -0.56 -15.46
N ARG A 61 -10.62 0.76 -15.61
CA ARG A 61 -9.82 1.56 -16.54
C ARG A 61 -8.33 1.51 -16.21
N LEU A 62 -7.98 1.66 -14.92
CA LEU A 62 -6.60 1.56 -14.44
C LEU A 62 -5.99 0.18 -14.72
N LEU A 63 -6.79 -0.89 -14.66
CA LEU A 63 -6.37 -2.26 -15.00
C LEU A 63 -6.11 -2.38 -16.49
N ASP A 64 -7.00 -1.85 -17.33
CA ASP A 64 -6.90 -1.91 -18.78
C ASP A 64 -5.64 -1.19 -19.29
N VAL A 65 -5.23 -0.10 -18.64
CA VAL A 65 -3.97 0.61 -18.93
C VAL A 65 -2.74 0.04 -18.21
N GLY A 66 -2.91 -1.02 -17.41
CA GLY A 66 -1.81 -1.72 -16.73
C GLY A 66 -1.19 -0.97 -15.55
N LEU A 67 -1.90 0.00 -14.95
CA LEU A 67 -1.43 0.76 -13.78
C LEU A 67 -1.73 0.07 -12.46
N VAL A 68 -2.74 -0.81 -12.44
CA VAL A 68 -3.07 -1.64 -11.29
C VAL A 68 -3.15 -3.11 -11.71
N VAL A 69 -3.03 -4.00 -10.74
CA VAL A 69 -3.31 -5.43 -10.90
C VAL A 69 -4.29 -5.86 -9.82
N SER A 70 -5.13 -6.84 -10.15
CA SER A 70 -6.05 -7.48 -9.21
C SER A 70 -5.58 -8.88 -8.86
N SER A 71 -5.68 -9.28 -7.59
CA SER A 71 -5.50 -10.65 -7.13
C SER A 71 -6.62 -11.05 -6.19
N GLU A 72 -7.01 -12.31 -6.23
CA GLU A 72 -7.98 -12.86 -5.28
C GLU A 72 -7.23 -13.45 -4.08
N GLU A 73 -7.62 -13.03 -2.88
CA GLU A 73 -7.10 -13.56 -1.63
C GLU A 73 -8.24 -14.08 -0.76
N THR A 74 -7.95 -15.12 0.02
CA THR A 74 -8.89 -15.65 1.03
C THR A 74 -8.32 -15.31 2.40
N PRO A 75 -8.79 -14.23 3.06
CA PRO A 75 -8.24 -13.83 4.34
C PRO A 75 -8.54 -14.89 5.42
N PRO A 76 -7.57 -15.22 6.28
CA PRO A 76 -7.71 -16.32 7.25
C PRO A 76 -8.74 -16.07 8.36
N VAL A 77 -9.15 -14.81 8.58
CA VAL A 77 -9.86 -14.38 9.80
C VAL A 77 -11.39 -14.46 9.68
N ARG A 78 -11.97 -14.51 8.47
CA ARG A 78 -13.43 -14.40 8.30
C ARG A 78 -14.21 -15.71 8.34
N GLY A 79 -13.61 -16.84 8.72
CA GLY A 79 -14.33 -18.13 8.87
C GLY A 79 -15.12 -18.62 7.64
N GLN A 80 -14.99 -17.92 6.52
CA GLN A 80 -15.71 -18.12 5.27
C GLN A 80 -14.68 -18.06 4.16
N HIS A 81 -14.78 -19.00 3.21
CA HIS A 81 -14.03 -19.03 1.96
C HIS A 81 -14.43 -17.89 1.01
N GLU A 82 -14.62 -16.68 1.54
CA GLU A 82 -14.94 -15.51 0.74
C GLU A 82 -13.65 -15.05 0.06
N ARG A 83 -13.65 -15.13 -1.26
CA ARG A 83 -12.55 -14.64 -2.09
C ARG A 83 -12.74 -13.14 -2.21
N ILE A 84 -11.79 -12.37 -1.68
CA ILE A 84 -11.77 -10.92 -1.78
C ILE A 84 -10.81 -10.52 -2.89
N VAL A 85 -11.26 -9.63 -3.78
CA VAL A 85 -10.40 -9.05 -4.82
C VAL A 85 -9.61 -7.89 -4.23
N PHE A 86 -8.30 -8.05 -4.18
CA PHE A 86 -7.34 -7.00 -3.81
C PHE A 86 -6.79 -6.33 -5.06
N TRP A 87 -6.78 -5.00 -5.04
CA TRP A 87 -6.21 -4.17 -6.09
C TRP A 87 -4.94 -3.50 -5.59
N ARG A 88 -3.85 -3.58 -6.36
CA ARG A 88 -2.55 -2.97 -6.03
C ARG A 88 -1.94 -2.29 -7.25
N LEU A 89 -0.98 -1.40 -7.03
CA LEU A 89 -0.22 -0.81 -8.14
C LEU A 89 0.53 -1.90 -8.91
N ALA A 90 0.55 -1.78 -10.24
CA ALA A 90 1.49 -2.52 -11.07
C ALA A 90 2.92 -2.06 -10.72
N GLY A 91 3.89 -2.99 -10.77
CA GLY A 91 5.24 -2.81 -10.23
C GLY A 91 5.93 -1.48 -10.57
N ALA A 92 6.84 -1.05 -9.68
CA ALA A 92 7.37 0.32 -9.58
C ALA A 92 7.87 0.95 -10.90
N SER A 93 8.42 0.17 -11.84
CA SER A 93 8.96 0.73 -13.09
C SER A 93 7.91 1.17 -14.09
N ALA A 94 6.74 0.52 -14.14
CA ALA A 94 5.69 0.84 -15.11
C ALA A 94 4.83 2.03 -14.66
N THR A 95 4.71 2.22 -13.35
CA THR A 95 3.82 3.23 -12.74
C THR A 95 4.59 4.50 -12.35
N ALA A 96 5.90 4.45 -12.11
CA ALA A 96 6.68 5.60 -11.62
C ALA A 96 6.54 6.88 -12.44
N ALA A 97 6.60 6.80 -13.78
CA ALA A 97 6.48 7.97 -14.65
C ALA A 97 5.08 8.59 -14.62
N LEU A 98 4.04 7.75 -14.52
CA LEU A 98 2.63 8.16 -14.50
C LEU A 98 2.18 8.62 -13.10
N MET A 99 2.87 8.17 -12.06
CA MET A 99 2.65 8.56 -10.67
C MET A 99 3.42 9.80 -10.25
N ALA A 100 4.25 10.38 -11.13
CA ALA A 100 5.01 11.60 -10.84
C ALA A 100 4.09 12.79 -10.51
N ASP A 101 2.98 12.90 -11.24
CA ASP A 101 1.99 13.98 -11.08
C ASP A 101 0.89 13.66 -10.06
N VAL A 102 0.89 12.44 -9.52
CA VAL A 102 -0.04 12.05 -8.46
C VAL A 102 0.48 12.60 -7.13
N PRO A 103 -0.26 13.47 -6.44
CA PRO A 103 0.20 14.12 -5.21
C PRO A 103 0.73 13.09 -4.22
N ARG A 104 1.97 13.31 -3.76
CA ARG A 104 2.51 12.48 -2.68
C ARG A 104 1.71 12.78 -1.42
N PRO A 105 1.27 11.74 -0.70
CA PRO A 105 0.62 11.94 0.59
C PRO A 105 1.64 12.61 1.52
N ASP A 106 1.24 13.72 2.14
CA ASP A 106 2.10 14.43 3.07
C ASP A 106 2.40 13.53 4.29
N PRO A 107 3.65 13.11 4.50
CA PRO A 107 4.01 12.24 5.63
C PRO A 107 3.63 12.86 6.98
N ALA A 108 3.59 14.20 7.10
CA ALA A 108 3.19 14.89 8.32
C ALA A 108 1.69 14.68 8.66
N GLN A 109 0.88 14.24 7.70
CA GLN A 109 -0.53 13.91 7.95
C GLN A 109 -0.70 12.55 8.64
N ARG A 110 0.31 11.67 8.61
CA ARG A 110 0.27 10.42 9.37
C ARG A 110 0.59 10.68 10.83
N ARG A 111 -0.45 10.73 11.66
CA ARG A 111 -0.33 10.91 13.12
C ARG A 111 0.11 9.65 13.87
N GLY A 112 0.31 8.53 13.17
CA GLY A 112 0.52 7.20 13.76
C GLY A 112 -0.75 6.64 14.41
N PRO A 113 -0.81 5.33 14.66
CA PRO A 113 -1.95 4.75 15.34
C PRO A 113 -1.96 5.15 16.83
N ARG A 114 -3.16 5.27 17.41
CA ARG A 114 -3.37 5.65 18.81
C ARG A 114 -4.42 4.75 19.45
N GLY A 115 -4.26 4.50 20.75
CA GLY A 115 -5.18 3.67 21.52
C GLY A 115 -4.84 2.18 21.46
N PRO A 116 -5.79 1.29 21.77
CA PRO A 116 -5.55 -0.15 21.77
C PRO A 116 -5.31 -0.68 20.35
N VAL A 117 -4.65 -1.84 20.26
CA VAL A 117 -4.56 -2.59 19.00
C VAL A 117 -5.98 -2.95 18.54
N PRO A 118 -6.32 -2.77 17.24
CA PRO A 118 -7.62 -3.18 16.72
C PRO A 118 -7.93 -4.65 17.03
N GLY A 119 -9.15 -4.93 17.48
CA GLY A 119 -9.57 -6.24 17.99
C GLY A 119 -9.41 -7.37 16.98
N GLU A 120 -9.61 -7.06 15.71
CA GLU A 120 -9.41 -7.97 14.57
C GLU A 120 -7.99 -8.55 14.51
N PHE A 121 -6.98 -7.84 15.03
CA PHE A 121 -5.57 -8.27 14.97
C PHE A 121 -5.08 -8.96 16.25
N TRP A 122 -5.93 -9.11 17.27
CA TRP A 122 -5.52 -9.65 18.57
C TRP A 122 -5.01 -11.10 18.49
N HIS A 123 -5.51 -11.87 17.53
CA HIS A 123 -5.10 -13.26 17.30
C HIS A 123 -3.62 -13.42 16.91
N HIS A 124 -2.96 -12.35 16.45
CA HIS A 124 -1.52 -12.36 16.14
C HIS A 124 -0.62 -12.34 17.39
N PHE A 125 -1.19 -12.11 18.57
CA PHE A 125 -0.45 -11.90 19.84
C PHE A 125 -0.63 -13.04 20.85
N CYS A 126 -1.28 -14.15 20.50
CA CYS A 126 -1.62 -15.24 21.41
C CYS A 126 -0.42 -15.93 22.11
N SER A 127 0.82 -15.66 21.70
CA SER A 127 2.03 -16.17 22.36
C SER A 127 2.93 -15.01 22.82
N GLY A 128 2.88 -14.70 24.12
CA GLY A 128 3.88 -13.84 24.78
C GLY A 128 3.46 -12.40 25.09
N SER A 129 2.27 -11.94 24.68
CA SER A 129 1.74 -10.62 25.11
C SER A 129 0.22 -10.64 25.17
N ASP A 130 -0.37 -10.09 26.23
CA ASP A 130 -1.80 -9.88 26.30
C ASP A 130 -2.18 -8.70 25.37
N PRO A 131 -2.92 -8.92 24.26
CA PRO A 131 -3.25 -7.85 23.32
C PRO A 131 -4.06 -6.72 23.96
N ALA A 132 -4.79 -6.99 25.05
CA ALA A 132 -5.51 -5.96 25.79
C ALA A 132 -4.59 -4.95 26.50
N GLN A 133 -3.32 -5.30 26.72
CA GLN A 133 -2.32 -4.45 27.37
C GLN A 133 -1.49 -3.63 26.37
N LEU A 134 -1.56 -3.96 25.08
CA LEU A 134 -0.81 -3.26 24.03
C LEU A 134 -1.44 -1.89 23.74
N GLN A 135 -0.66 -0.83 23.90
CA GLN A 135 -1.12 0.56 23.75
C GLN A 135 -0.29 1.31 22.73
N LEU A 136 -0.96 1.95 21.76
CA LEU A 136 -0.33 2.74 20.72
C LEU A 136 -0.34 4.23 21.10
N PRO A 137 0.77 4.98 20.90
CA PRO A 137 1.94 4.60 20.10
C PRO A 137 3.06 3.86 20.86
N ARG A 138 2.93 3.66 22.18
CA ARG A 138 3.98 3.10 23.05
C ARG A 138 4.53 1.77 22.54
N ASP A 139 3.64 0.85 22.17
CA ASP A 139 3.97 -0.51 21.75
C ASP A 139 3.98 -0.66 20.22
N ALA A 140 3.94 0.45 19.47
CA ALA A 140 3.79 0.44 18.02
C ALA A 140 4.85 -0.41 17.31
N THR A 141 6.12 -0.31 17.69
CA THR A 141 7.18 -1.11 17.05
C THR A 141 6.99 -2.62 17.27
N LEU A 142 6.56 -3.05 18.46
CA LEU A 142 6.30 -4.47 18.73
C LEU A 142 5.11 -4.96 17.88
N VAL A 143 4.01 -4.20 17.92
CA VAL A 143 2.78 -4.49 17.17
C VAL A 143 3.07 -4.52 15.67
N GLY A 144 3.75 -3.49 15.15
CA GLY A 144 4.11 -3.35 13.75
C GLY A 144 4.94 -4.53 13.27
N CYS A 145 5.98 -4.91 14.03
CA CYS A 145 6.80 -6.07 13.67
C CYS A 145 6.00 -7.37 13.63
N ARG A 146 5.14 -7.62 14.64
CA ARG A 146 4.34 -8.84 14.69
C ARG A 146 3.36 -8.94 13.52
N LEU A 147 2.69 -7.83 13.19
CA LEU A 147 1.66 -7.79 12.16
C LEU A 147 2.25 -7.78 10.75
N ILE A 148 3.39 -7.11 10.53
CA ILE A 148 4.02 -7.07 9.22
C ILE A 148 4.61 -8.44 8.81
N GLU A 149 5.02 -9.26 9.79
CA GLU A 149 5.47 -10.65 9.60
C GLU A 149 4.33 -11.64 9.38
N SER A 150 3.10 -11.26 9.71
CA SER A 150 1.97 -12.18 9.60
C SER A 150 1.64 -12.48 8.13
N PHE A 151 1.07 -13.65 7.87
CA PHE A 151 0.52 -13.98 6.55
C PHE A 151 -0.78 -13.21 6.23
N ASP A 152 -1.35 -12.52 7.23
CA ASP A 152 -2.56 -11.72 7.10
C ASP A 152 -2.25 -10.42 6.31
N SER A 153 -2.83 -10.31 5.12
CA SER A 153 -2.63 -9.15 4.24
C SER A 153 -3.31 -7.88 4.77
N GLU A 154 -4.40 -8.00 5.54
CA GLU A 154 -5.07 -6.87 6.18
C GLU A 154 -4.20 -6.30 7.31
N ALA A 155 -3.66 -7.17 8.17
CA ALA A 155 -2.74 -6.77 9.23
C ALA A 155 -1.50 -6.06 8.69
N ARG A 156 -0.88 -6.61 7.64
CA ARG A 156 0.26 -5.98 6.95
C ARG A 156 -0.10 -4.61 6.37
N SER A 157 -1.21 -4.53 5.64
CA SER A 157 -1.66 -3.28 5.02
C SER A 157 -2.01 -2.22 6.06
N TRP A 158 -2.57 -2.61 7.21
CA TRP A 158 -2.85 -1.72 8.32
C TRP A 158 -1.56 -1.09 8.87
N VAL A 159 -0.50 -1.89 9.10
CA VAL A 159 0.81 -1.37 9.53
C VAL A 159 1.37 -0.38 8.51
N LEU A 160 1.47 -0.78 7.24
CA LEU A 160 2.07 0.03 6.18
C LEU A 160 1.31 1.34 5.93
N SER A 161 0.01 1.39 6.23
CA SER A 161 -0.83 2.57 6.02
C SER A 161 -0.99 3.47 7.24
N SER A 162 -0.94 2.90 8.45
CA SER A 162 -1.24 3.64 9.68
C SER A 162 0.01 4.16 10.39
N PHE A 163 1.16 3.51 10.18
CA PHE A 163 2.40 3.85 10.88
C PHE A 163 3.08 5.07 10.26
N THR A 164 3.76 5.84 11.11
CA THR A 164 4.63 6.95 10.67
C THR A 164 5.94 6.42 10.10
N VAL A 165 6.68 7.27 9.38
CA VAL A 165 8.02 6.94 8.85
C VAL A 165 8.97 6.47 9.97
N ASP A 166 8.94 7.12 11.13
CA ASP A 166 9.77 6.74 12.27
C ASP A 166 9.42 5.36 12.83
N GLN A 167 8.12 5.04 12.93
CA GLN A 167 7.64 3.74 13.39
C GLN A 167 7.98 2.63 12.39
N LEU A 168 7.78 2.89 11.09
CA LEU A 168 8.19 2.00 10.00
C LEU A 168 9.71 1.78 10.01
N SER A 169 10.50 2.83 10.17
CA SER A 169 11.97 2.75 10.26
C SER A 169 12.43 1.97 11.50
N ALA A 170 11.71 2.10 12.63
CA ALA A 170 11.97 1.29 13.82
C ALA A 170 11.66 -0.20 13.58
N CYS A 171 10.60 -0.51 12.84
CA CYS A 171 10.29 -1.88 12.42
C CYS A 171 11.40 -2.41 11.49
N HIS A 172 11.77 -1.65 10.44
CA HIS A 172 12.80 -2.02 9.47
C HIS A 172 14.13 -2.42 10.12
N ARG A 173 14.61 -1.62 11.09
CA ARG A 173 15.86 -1.90 11.82
C ARG A 173 15.84 -3.17 12.66
N ARG A 174 14.65 -3.66 13.01
CA ARG A 174 14.47 -4.84 13.87
C ARG A 174 14.46 -6.14 13.09
N TYR A 175 14.44 -6.12 11.77
CA TYR A 175 14.42 -7.31 10.92
C TYR A 175 15.82 -7.83 10.62
N PRO A 176 16.18 -9.04 11.11
CA PRO A 176 17.44 -9.69 10.77
C PRO A 176 17.27 -10.79 9.72
N ASP A 177 16.03 -11.16 9.34
CA ASP A 177 15.77 -12.27 8.41
C ASP A 177 15.86 -11.79 6.95
N PRO A 178 16.89 -12.22 6.20
CA PRO A 178 17.05 -11.84 4.80
C PRO A 178 16.03 -12.53 3.86
N ASN A 179 15.28 -13.54 4.32
CA ASN A 179 14.29 -14.25 3.51
C ASN A 179 12.87 -13.71 3.66
N SER A 180 12.66 -12.73 4.55
CA SER A 180 11.37 -12.08 4.73
C SER A 180 11.16 -11.00 3.67
N GLU A 181 9.95 -10.89 3.12
CA GLU A 181 9.55 -9.75 2.27
C GLU A 181 9.35 -8.46 3.09
N ALA A 182 9.28 -8.55 4.43
CA ALA A 182 8.94 -7.41 5.29
C ALA A 182 9.88 -6.20 5.14
N PRO A 183 11.22 -6.34 5.05
CA PRO A 183 12.12 -5.21 4.87
C PRO A 183 11.83 -4.44 3.57
N GLU A 184 11.65 -5.15 2.45
CA GLU A 184 11.33 -4.53 1.15
C GLU A 184 9.98 -3.79 1.19
N LEU A 185 8.97 -4.40 1.82
CA LEU A 185 7.64 -3.78 1.98
C LEU A 185 7.71 -2.51 2.82
N ILE A 186 8.48 -2.53 3.90
CA ILE A 186 8.65 -1.36 4.78
C ILE A 186 9.44 -0.27 4.06
N ALA A 187 10.50 -0.63 3.32
CA ALA A 187 11.28 0.32 2.53
C ALA A 187 10.43 1.00 1.46
N ALA A 188 9.63 0.24 0.71
CA ALA A 188 8.71 0.78 -0.29
C ALA A 188 7.66 1.71 0.34
N ALA A 189 7.14 1.37 1.53
CA ALA A 189 6.21 2.25 2.24
C ALA A 189 6.87 3.54 2.75
N ILE A 190 8.13 3.49 3.20
CA ILE A 190 8.90 4.68 3.58
C ILE A 190 9.16 5.56 2.35
N GLU A 191 9.56 4.98 1.23
CA GLU A 191 9.78 5.69 -0.03
C GLU A 191 8.49 6.35 -0.53
N ALA A 192 7.35 5.66 -0.43
CA ALA A 192 6.05 6.21 -0.82
C ALA A 192 5.63 7.44 -0.01
N LEU A 193 6.19 7.62 1.18
CA LEU A 193 5.94 8.71 2.11
C LEU A 193 7.00 9.81 2.08
N SER A 194 8.13 9.59 1.41
CA SER A 194 9.24 10.55 1.29
C SER A 194 9.14 11.36 0.00
#